data_AF-A0A7F5R8G5-F1
#
_entry.id   AF-A0A7F5R8G5-F1
#
_cell.length_a   1.000
_cell.length_b   1.000
_cell.length_c   1.000
_cell.angle_alpha   90.00
_cell.angle_beta   90.00
_cell.angle_gamma   90.00
#
_symmetry.space_group_name_H-M   'P 1'
#
loop_
_entity.id
_entity.type
_entity.pdbx_description
1 polymer ?
#
loop_
_entity_poly.entity_id
_entity_poly.type
_entity_poly.pdbx_seq_one_letter_code
_entity_poly.pdbx_strand_id
1 'polypeptide(L)'
;MLKTELLFIAVFGVVFVIGQSFIDVDDDDTRIVGGEAVVNRSYFPFQVSVRNASRNRHFCGGTIIAERVVLCAAHCFTNRDTSPGAIAVVAGDLYIFEETNDTVVRYNKNVIVHEQYNRTSNENDISLIIF
;
A
#
# COMPACT_ATOMS: atom_id res chain seq x y z
N MET A 1 -57.77 -16.70 -2.59
CA MET A 1 -57.18 -15.63 -1.74
C MET A 1 -55.76 -15.95 -1.29
N LEU A 2 -55.44 -17.15 -0.78
CA LEU A 2 -54.07 -17.47 -0.31
C LEU A 2 -52.97 -17.53 -1.41
N LYS A 3 -53.30 -17.95 -2.64
CA LYS A 3 -52.29 -18.10 -3.73
C LYS A 3 -51.79 -16.76 -4.29
N THR A 4 -52.60 -15.71 -4.23
CA THR A 4 -52.23 -14.37 -4.71
C THR A 4 -51.29 -13.67 -3.73
N GLU A 5 -51.52 -13.79 -2.42
CA GLU A 5 -50.65 -13.28 -1.35
C GLU A 5 -49.22 -13.86 -1.41
N LEU A 6 -49.12 -15.18 -1.63
CA LEU A 6 -47.84 -15.89 -1.81
C LEU A 6 -47.05 -15.41 -3.04
N LEU A 7 -47.74 -15.04 -4.12
CA LEU A 7 -47.12 -14.49 -5.33
C LEU A 7 -46.55 -13.09 -5.08
N PHE A 8 -47.26 -12.25 -4.33
CA PHE A 8 -46.77 -10.92 -3.94
C PHE A 8 -45.54 -11.01 -3.03
N ILE A 9 -45.54 -11.92 -2.05
CA ILE A 9 -44.38 -12.13 -1.16
C ILE A 9 -43.16 -12.65 -1.95
N ALA A 10 -43.37 -13.56 -2.90
CA ALA A 10 -42.29 -14.07 -3.74
C ALA A 10 -41.71 -12.98 -4.67
N VAL A 11 -42.55 -12.13 -5.27
CA VAL A 11 -42.10 -11.04 -6.15
C VAL A 11 -41.37 -9.95 -5.35
N PHE A 12 -41.90 -9.51 -4.22
CA PHE A 12 -41.22 -8.53 -3.36
C PHE A 12 -39.94 -9.09 -2.72
N GLY A 13 -39.92 -10.37 -2.35
CA GLY A 13 -38.73 -11.05 -1.84
C GLY A 13 -37.63 -11.18 -2.89
N VAL A 14 -37.98 -11.48 -4.15
CA VAL A 14 -37.02 -11.53 -5.27
C VAL A 14 -36.52 -10.12 -5.64
N VAL A 15 -37.39 -9.12 -5.70
CA VAL A 15 -36.98 -7.72 -5.92
C VAL A 15 -36.10 -7.19 -4.79
N PHE A 16 -36.36 -7.58 -3.53
CA PHE A 16 -35.51 -7.25 -2.40
C PHE A 16 -34.14 -7.94 -2.51
N VAL A 17 -34.08 -9.24 -2.84
CA VAL A 17 -32.81 -9.98 -3.03
C VAL A 17 -31.98 -9.42 -4.18
N ILE A 18 -32.60 -9.07 -5.31
CA ILE A 18 -31.88 -8.49 -6.46
C ILE A 18 -31.49 -7.02 -6.20
N GLY A 19 -32.27 -6.30 -5.39
CA GLY A 19 -31.98 -4.93 -4.97
C GLY A 19 -30.83 -4.80 -3.95
N GLN A 20 -30.41 -5.90 -3.31
CA GLN A 20 -29.26 -5.92 -2.39
C GLN A 20 -27.91 -6.08 -3.12
N SER A 21 -27.91 -6.33 -4.44
CA SER A 21 -26.68 -6.51 -5.24
C SER A 21 -26.14 -5.22 -5.89
N PHE A 22 -26.70 -4.05 -5.55
CA PHE A 22 -26.22 -2.75 -6.03
C PHE A 22 -26.02 -1.77 -4.87
N ILE A 23 -25.38 -2.23 -3.79
CA ILE A 23 -24.68 -1.29 -2.91
C ILE A 23 -23.33 -1.05 -3.60
N ASP A 24 -23.26 -0.02 -4.45
CA ASP A 24 -21.99 0.64 -4.71
C ASP A 24 -21.52 1.18 -3.36
N VAL A 25 -20.65 0.41 -2.71
CA VAL A 25 -19.83 0.92 -1.62
C VAL A 25 -18.85 1.86 -2.29
N ASP A 26 -19.29 3.10 -2.53
CA ASP A 26 -18.38 4.21 -2.72
C ASP A 26 -17.62 4.35 -1.40
N ASP A 27 -16.46 3.68 -1.33
CA ASP A 27 -15.43 3.91 -0.33
C ASP A 27 -14.76 5.26 -0.63
N ASP A 28 -15.57 6.31 -0.61
CA ASP A 28 -15.13 7.68 -0.85
C ASP A 28 -14.63 8.27 0.49
N ASP A 29 -13.67 7.59 1.13
CA ASP A 29 -12.76 8.23 2.09
C ASP A 29 -11.68 9.00 1.30
N THR A 30 -12.11 9.88 0.39
CA THR A 30 -11.22 10.72 -0.41
C THR A 30 -10.68 11.87 0.45
N ARG A 31 -9.76 11.52 1.36
CA ARG A 31 -8.87 12.47 2.04
C ARG A 31 -7.81 13.08 1.10
N ILE A 32 -8.05 13.05 -0.21
CA ILE A 32 -7.19 13.55 -1.26
C ILE A 32 -7.83 14.82 -1.83
N VAL A 33 -7.30 15.99 -1.49
CA VAL A 33 -7.79 17.27 -2.02
C VAL A 33 -7.06 17.58 -3.32
N GLY A 34 -7.77 17.43 -4.45
CA GLY A 34 -7.26 17.81 -5.78
C GLY A 34 -6.18 16.91 -6.36
N GLY A 35 -5.96 15.72 -5.79
CA GLY A 35 -5.10 14.69 -6.38
C GLY A 35 -5.89 13.77 -7.30
N GLU A 36 -5.22 13.23 -8.31
CA GLU A 36 -5.76 12.23 -9.23
C GLU A 36 -5.04 10.90 -9.04
N ALA A 37 -5.77 9.79 -9.23
CA ALA A 37 -5.17 8.47 -9.19
C ALA A 37 -4.11 8.33 -10.30
N VAL A 38 -2.95 7.79 -9.94
CA VAL A 38 -1.90 7.50 -10.92
C VAL A 38 -2.32 6.26 -11.73
N VAL A 39 -2.61 6.47 -13.01
CA VAL A 39 -3.03 5.39 -13.92
C VAL A 39 -1.85 4.68 -14.61
N ASN A 40 -0.66 5.28 -14.57
CA ASN A 40 0.53 4.73 -15.19
C ASN A 40 1.75 4.87 -14.27
N ARG A 41 2.27 3.73 -13.80
CA ARG A 41 3.43 3.67 -12.91
C ARG A 41 4.69 4.30 -13.49
N SER A 42 4.82 4.38 -14.81
CA SER A 42 5.97 4.98 -15.50
C SER A 42 6.11 6.47 -15.25
N TYR A 43 5.09 7.14 -14.71
CA TYR A 43 5.20 8.55 -14.29
C TYR A 43 6.07 8.72 -13.04
N PHE A 44 6.16 7.69 -12.19
CA PHE A 44 6.93 7.71 -10.94
C PHE A 44 7.74 6.41 -10.78
N PRO A 45 8.69 6.13 -11.70
CA PRO A 45 9.40 4.84 -11.76
C PRO A 45 10.31 4.62 -10.53
N PHE A 46 10.56 5.65 -9.75
CA PHE A 46 11.36 5.63 -8.54
C PHE A 46 10.56 5.31 -7.27
N GLN A 47 9.22 5.29 -7.33
CA GLN A 47 8.38 5.05 -6.16
C GLN A 47 8.51 3.60 -5.70
N VAL A 48 8.70 3.40 -4.40
CA VAL A 48 8.71 2.05 -3.80
C VAL A 48 7.84 1.96 -2.56
N SER A 49 7.29 0.77 -2.35
CA SER A 49 6.67 0.35 -1.11
C SER A 49 7.69 -0.37 -0.25
N VAL A 50 8.02 0.18 0.92
CA VAL A 50 8.86 -0.46 1.93
C VAL A 50 7.97 -1.31 2.84
N ARG A 51 8.25 -2.61 2.91
CA ARG A 51 7.45 -3.63 3.60
C ARG A 51 8.28 -4.41 4.61
N ASN A 52 7.63 -4.85 5.69
CA ASN A 52 8.20 -5.88 6.55
C ASN A 52 8.15 -7.20 5.77
N ALA A 53 9.28 -7.86 5.59
CA ALA A 53 9.39 -9.02 4.72
C ALA A 53 8.57 -10.22 5.23
N SER A 54 8.64 -10.53 6.52
CA SER A 54 7.96 -11.71 7.08
C SER A 54 6.43 -11.61 7.09
N ARG A 55 5.89 -10.38 7.09
CA ARG A 55 4.45 -10.12 7.10
C ARG A 55 3.90 -9.62 5.77
N ASN A 56 4.76 -9.41 4.76
CA ASN A 56 4.46 -8.69 3.53
C ASN A 56 3.64 -7.40 3.75
N ARG A 57 3.96 -6.64 4.81
CA ARG A 57 3.15 -5.51 5.26
C ARG A 57 3.84 -4.19 4.95
N HIS A 58 3.23 -3.37 4.10
CA HIS A 58 3.66 -2.00 3.87
C HIS A 58 3.70 -1.17 5.15
N PHE A 59 4.66 -0.25 5.22
CA PHE A 59 4.76 0.67 6.34
C PHE A 59 5.35 2.03 6.01
N CYS A 60 6.09 2.16 4.91
CA CYS A 60 6.65 3.43 4.45
C CYS A 60 6.82 3.41 2.93
N GLY A 61 6.88 4.60 2.34
CA GLY A 61 7.37 4.79 0.98
C GLY A 61 8.90 4.89 0.94
N GLY A 62 9.44 5.00 -0.28
CA GLY A 62 10.84 5.32 -0.53
C GLY A 62 11.05 5.74 -1.98
N THR A 63 12.27 6.16 -2.30
CA THR A 63 12.65 6.63 -3.62
C THR A 63 13.91 5.93 -4.09
N ILE A 64 13.89 5.30 -5.26
CA ILE A 64 15.10 4.76 -5.92
C ILE A 64 15.97 5.94 -6.34
N ILE A 65 17.18 6.03 -5.77
CA ILE A 65 18.16 7.09 -6.08
C ILE A 65 19.39 6.54 -6.82
N ALA A 66 19.61 5.23 -6.79
CA ALA A 66 20.62 4.51 -7.57
C ALA A 66 20.21 3.04 -7.74
N GLU A 67 20.91 2.30 -8.61
CA GLU A 67 20.59 0.89 -8.96
C GLU A 67 20.37 -0.01 -7.74
N ARG A 68 21.10 0.22 -6.65
CA ARG A 68 21.04 -0.58 -5.41
C ARG A 68 20.75 0.23 -4.15
N VAL A 69 20.16 1.43 -4.30
CA VAL A 69 19.95 2.36 -3.18
C VAL A 69 18.57 2.98 -3.23
N VAL A 70 17.84 2.83 -2.13
CA VAL A 70 16.58 3.54 -1.88
C VAL A 70 16.76 4.55 -0.75
N LEU A 71 16.36 5.79 -1.00
CA LEU A 71 16.18 6.84 -0.01
C LEU A 71 14.86 6.62 0.74
N CYS A 72 14.89 6.74 2.06
CA CYS A 72 13.72 6.63 2.92
C CYS A 72 13.89 7.55 4.14
N ALA A 73 12.88 7.63 5.01
CA ALA A 73 12.97 8.35 6.27
C ALA A 73 13.58 7.46 7.37
N ALA A 74 14.28 8.04 8.34
CA ALA A 74 14.85 7.30 9.47
C ALA A 74 13.77 6.75 10.41
N HIS A 75 12.70 7.50 10.63
CA HIS A 75 11.60 7.12 11.53
C HIS A 75 10.94 5.80 11.12
N CYS A 76 10.96 5.48 9.83
CA CYS A 76 10.43 4.23 9.27
C CYS A 76 11.06 2.97 9.91
N PHE A 77 12.31 3.08 10.36
CA PHE A 77 13.10 1.97 10.88
C PHE A 77 13.27 2.00 12.40
N THR A 78 12.72 3.00 13.08
CA THR A 78 12.88 3.08 14.53
C THR A 78 12.05 1.99 15.21
N ASN A 79 12.67 1.18 16.07
CA ASN A 79 12.08 -0.01 16.71
C ASN A 79 11.64 -1.10 15.72
N ARG A 80 12.30 -1.21 14.56
CA ARG A 80 12.04 -2.25 13.56
C ARG A 80 13.27 -3.12 13.37
N ASP A 81 13.04 -4.40 13.06
CA ASP A 81 14.10 -5.28 12.60
C ASP A 81 14.61 -4.83 11.22
N THR A 82 15.90 -4.53 11.14
CA THR A 82 16.62 -4.12 9.93
C THR A 82 17.72 -5.10 9.56
N SER A 83 17.72 -6.31 10.14
CA SER A 83 18.65 -7.37 9.75
C SER A 83 18.56 -7.67 8.24
N PRO A 84 19.63 -8.21 7.62
CA PRO A 84 19.58 -8.56 6.21
C PRO A 84 18.39 -9.47 5.90
N GLY A 85 17.55 -9.08 4.94
CA GLY A 85 16.33 -9.82 4.59
C GLY A 85 15.06 -9.40 5.33
N ALA A 86 15.14 -8.61 6.41
CA ALA A 86 13.96 -8.24 7.21
C ALA A 86 13.06 -7.19 6.54
N ILE A 87 13.62 -6.40 5.62
CA ILE A 87 12.94 -5.35 4.87
C ILE A 87 12.85 -5.75 3.40
N ALA A 88 11.62 -5.74 2.88
CA ALA A 88 11.35 -5.88 1.45
C ALA A 88 11.05 -4.50 0.84
N VAL A 89 11.71 -4.19 -0.26
CA VAL A 89 11.42 -3.04 -1.12
C VAL A 89 10.70 -3.57 -2.36
N VAL A 90 9.49 -3.09 -2.57
CA VAL A 90 8.63 -3.49 -3.71
C VAL A 90 8.48 -2.29 -4.64
N ALA A 91 8.82 -2.48 -5.90
CA ALA A 91 8.74 -1.48 -6.96
C ALA A 91 7.91 -2.01 -8.14
N GLY A 92 7.40 -1.11 -8.97
CA GLY A 92 6.67 -1.50 -10.18
C GLY A 92 5.17 -1.74 -10.01
N ASP A 93 4.60 -1.43 -8.85
CA ASP A 93 3.16 -1.59 -8.59
C ASP A 93 2.44 -0.24 -8.54
N LEU A 94 1.19 -0.23 -8.99
CA LEU A 94 0.24 0.88 -8.77
C LEU A 94 -0.55 0.70 -7.48
N TYR A 95 -0.91 -0.55 -7.15
CA TYR A 95 -1.73 -0.89 -6.00
C TYR A 95 -0.93 -1.73 -5.01
N ILE A 96 -1.05 -1.41 -3.73
CA ILE A 96 -0.21 -1.97 -2.66
C ILE A 96 -0.47 -3.45 -2.37
N PHE A 97 -1.65 -3.95 -2.77
CA PHE A 97 -2.12 -5.32 -2.54
C PHE A 97 -2.14 -6.16 -3.83
N GLU A 98 -1.68 -5.59 -4.95
CA GLU A 98 -1.64 -6.29 -6.24
C GLU A 98 -0.20 -6.50 -6.67
N GLU A 99 0.12 -7.71 -7.10
CA GLU A 99 1.37 -8.03 -7.79
C GLU A 99 1.07 -8.21 -9.27
N THR A 100 1.93 -7.63 -10.10
CA THR A 100 1.86 -7.62 -11.56
C THR A 100 3.13 -8.23 -12.14
N ASN A 101 3.17 -8.42 -13.46
CA ASN A 101 4.39 -8.90 -14.15
C ASN A 101 5.57 -7.94 -14.00
N ASP A 102 5.32 -6.68 -13.63
CA ASP A 102 6.34 -5.65 -13.46
C ASP A 102 6.79 -5.50 -12.00
N THR A 103 6.18 -6.24 -11.07
CA THR A 103 6.54 -6.20 -9.66
C THR A 103 7.97 -6.69 -9.46
N VAL A 104 8.79 -5.84 -8.85
CA VAL A 104 10.16 -6.18 -8.46
C VAL A 104 10.28 -6.10 -6.95
N VAL A 105 10.63 -7.24 -6.34
CA VAL A 105 10.93 -7.32 -4.91
C VAL A 105 12.44 -7.42 -4.70
N ARG A 106 12.97 -6.60 -3.80
CA ARG A 106 14.36 -6.66 -3.32
C ARG A 106 14.38 -6.65 -1.80
N TYR A 107 15.34 -7.37 -1.23
CA TYR A 107 15.52 -7.45 0.20
C TYR A 107 16.75 -6.66 0.62
N ASN A 108 16.69 -5.98 1.77
CA ASN A 108 17.82 -5.21 2.27
C ASN A 108 19.01 -6.13 2.61
N LYS A 109 20.22 -5.71 2.24
CA LYS A 109 21.48 -6.12 2.88
C LYS A 109 21.78 -5.27 4.09
N ASN A 110 21.48 -3.97 4.03
CA ASN A 110 21.71 -3.04 5.12
C ASN A 110 20.69 -1.90 5.09
N VAL A 111 20.44 -1.30 6.26
CA VAL A 111 19.71 -0.05 6.41
C VAL A 111 20.61 0.92 7.17
N ILE A 112 20.92 2.05 6.55
CA ILE A 112 21.78 3.09 7.12
C ILE A 112 20.86 4.24 7.55
N VAL A 113 20.62 4.35 8.85
CA VAL A 113 19.95 5.52 9.43
C VAL A 113 20.98 6.63 9.62
N HIS A 114 20.61 7.88 9.33
CA HIS A 114 21.49 9.02 9.56
C HIS A 114 21.97 9.06 11.02
N GLU A 115 23.28 9.17 11.23
CA GLU A 115 23.90 9.04 12.56
C GLU A 115 23.41 10.09 13.57
N GLN A 116 23.00 11.25 13.06
CA GLN A 116 22.45 12.35 13.85
C GLN A 116 20.91 12.39 13.86
N TYR A 117 20.22 11.32 13.48
CA TYR A 117 18.76 11.26 13.54
C TYR A 117 18.28 11.42 14.99
N ASN A 118 17.43 12.43 15.22
CA ASN A 118 16.84 12.69 16.52
C ASN A 118 15.35 12.34 16.49
N ARG A 119 14.96 11.27 17.20
CA ARG A 119 13.59 10.79 17.25
C ARG A 119 12.60 11.77 17.90
N THR A 120 13.08 12.67 18.75
CA THR A 120 12.23 13.64 19.45
C THR A 120 11.94 14.86 18.57
N SER A 121 12.95 15.38 17.86
CA SER A 121 12.80 16.56 17.00
C SER A 121 12.51 16.23 15.52
N ASN A 122 12.67 14.97 15.10
CA ASN A 122 12.72 14.52 13.70
C ASN A 122 13.83 15.18 12.85
N GLU A 123 14.84 15.77 13.49
CA GLU A 123 16.02 16.24 12.76
C GLU A 123 16.78 15.07 12.14
N ASN A 124 17.26 15.27 10.91
CA ASN A 124 17.95 14.27 10.11
C ASN A 124 17.14 12.98 9.90
N ASP A 125 15.84 13.11 9.65
CA ASP A 125 14.92 12.00 9.34
C ASP A 125 15.16 11.44 7.93
N ILE A 126 16.33 10.85 7.72
CA ILE A 126 16.80 10.32 6.45
C ILE A 126 17.53 8.98 6.66
N SER A 127 17.33 8.05 5.74
CA SER A 127 17.99 6.76 5.74
C SER A 127 18.17 6.21 4.32
N LEU A 128 19.07 5.24 4.19
CA LEU A 128 19.33 4.51 2.95
C LEU A 128 19.07 3.02 3.17
N ILE A 129 18.36 2.39 2.23
CA ILE A 129 18.22 0.94 2.14
C ILE A 129 19.14 0.45 1.03
N ILE A 130 20.03 -0.49 1.34
CA ILE A 130 21.05 -1.03 0.44
C ILE A 130 20.76 -2.51 0.17
N PHE A 131 20.89 -2.96 -1.08
CA PHE A 131 20.64 -4.35 -1.52
C PHE A 131 21.83 -5.02 -2.22
#